data_AF-A0A958C8Z0-F1
#
_entry.id   AF-A0A958C8Z0-F1
#
_cell.length_a   1.000
_cell.length_b   1.000
_cell.length_c   1.000
_cell.angle_alpha   90.00
_cell.angle_beta   90.00
_cell.angle_gamma   90.00
#
_symmetry.space_group_name_H-M   'P 1'
#
loop_
_entity.id
_entity.type
_entity.pdbx_description
1 polymer ?
#
loop_
_entity_poly.entity_id
_entity_poly.type
_entity_poly.pdbx_seq_one_letter_code
_entity_poly.pdbx_strand_id
1 'polypeptide(L)'
;DYTSAGWGAGTGRNLGGEDWSSYDGMAFWFQGLDSGATFRVVLSDNLNPNLPGDTAERFAYEFVDDSSGWRHINIPWGAFFRDYAYQPPGAPDDGLTLTEMQAYAFALPVGTAGAIYVDDVRLVSFDVVDNFEDGLPAGWFQYGDYGSGTAISTTVIVTDTVPGLPDDNHVLEI
;
A
#
# COMPACT_ATOMS: atom_id res chain seq x y z
N ASP A 1 -16.99 14.47 10.66
CA ASP A 1 -17.65 14.76 9.37
C ASP A 1 -16.74 15.58 8.49
N TYR A 2 -16.87 15.45 7.17
CA TYR A 2 -16.14 16.22 6.17
C TYR A 2 -17.06 16.69 5.05
N THR A 3 -16.64 17.76 4.37
CA THR A 3 -17.19 18.22 3.08
C THR A 3 -16.01 18.60 2.20
N SER A 4 -15.84 17.94 1.06
CA SER A 4 -14.75 18.20 0.12
C SER A 4 -15.33 18.79 -1.17
N ALA A 5 -15.36 20.12 -1.28
CA ALA A 5 -16.02 20.83 -2.38
C ALA A 5 -15.06 21.35 -3.47
N GLY A 6 -13.74 21.21 -3.30
CA GLY A 6 -12.71 21.79 -4.17
C GLY A 6 -11.46 20.91 -4.30
N TRP A 7 -10.33 21.49 -4.72
CA TRP A 7 -9.11 20.77 -5.14
C TRP A 7 -8.38 19.97 -4.07
N GLY A 8 -8.77 20.05 -2.80
CA GLY A 8 -8.13 19.23 -1.77
C GLY A 8 -8.79 19.40 -0.40
N ALA A 9 -9.07 18.27 0.22
CA ALA A 9 -9.35 18.16 1.64
C ALA A 9 -8.63 16.91 2.15
N GLY A 10 -8.10 16.98 3.36
CA GLY A 10 -7.39 15.85 3.95
C GLY A 10 -6.99 16.12 5.38
N THR A 11 -6.56 15.07 6.07
CA THR A 11 -6.04 15.16 7.44
C THR A 11 -4.95 14.11 7.64
N GLY A 12 -4.03 14.35 8.56
CA GLY A 12 -2.85 13.51 8.70
C GLY A 12 -2.03 13.82 9.95
N ARG A 13 -0.85 13.23 10.03
CA ARG A 13 0.12 13.42 11.12
C ARG A 13 1.45 13.88 10.55
N ASN A 14 2.00 14.95 11.11
CA ASN A 14 3.40 15.33 10.90
C ASN A 14 4.30 14.44 11.74
N LEU A 15 5.37 13.93 11.13
CA LEU A 15 6.31 12.98 11.69
C LEU A 15 7.66 13.62 11.99
N GLY A 16 8.07 14.61 11.18
CA GLY A 16 9.31 15.37 11.41
C GLY A 16 10.59 14.60 11.07
N GLY A 17 10.54 13.70 10.10
CA GLY A 17 11.69 12.95 9.60
C GLY A 17 11.91 11.61 10.27
N GLU A 18 10.84 10.83 10.47
CA GLU A 18 10.96 9.45 10.96
C GLU A 18 11.60 8.55 9.89
N ASP A 19 12.45 7.61 10.29
CA ASP A 19 13.02 6.59 9.38
C ASP A 19 12.13 5.34 9.40
N TRP A 20 11.52 5.04 8.27
CA TRP A 20 10.63 3.90 8.05
C TRP A 20 11.25 2.83 7.13
N SER A 21 12.53 2.96 6.75
CA SER A 21 13.20 2.09 5.78
C SER A 21 13.33 0.62 6.20
N SER A 22 13.13 0.31 7.48
CA SER A 22 13.15 -1.06 8.03
C SER A 22 11.81 -1.78 8.01
N TYR A 23 10.75 -1.12 7.57
CA TYR A 23 9.41 -1.70 7.45
C TYR A 23 9.11 -2.04 5.99
N ASP A 24 8.05 -2.82 5.76
CA ASP A 24 7.65 -3.27 4.42
C ASP A 24 6.37 -2.57 3.92
N GLY A 25 5.62 -1.93 4.82
CA GLY A 25 4.39 -1.25 4.48
C GLY A 25 3.76 -0.45 5.62
N MET A 26 2.59 0.11 5.33
CA MET A 26 1.70 0.74 6.30
C MET A 26 0.33 0.07 6.28
N ALA A 27 -0.28 -0.05 7.46
CA ALA A 27 -1.65 -0.53 7.59
C ALA A 27 -2.50 0.37 8.48
N PHE A 28 -3.81 0.29 8.30
CA PHE A 28 -4.80 0.98 9.14
C PHE A 28 -6.18 0.33 8.99
N TRP A 29 -7.05 0.56 9.97
CA TRP A 29 -8.48 0.24 9.86
C TRP A 29 -9.23 1.43 9.26
N PHE A 30 -10.17 1.14 8.36
CA PHE A 30 -11.01 2.13 7.70
C PHE A 30 -12.48 1.69 7.77
N GLN A 31 -13.37 2.59 8.17
CA GLN A 31 -14.81 2.43 8.01
C GLN A 31 -15.33 3.56 7.13
N GLY A 32 -15.77 3.17 5.93
CA GLY A 32 -16.24 4.07 4.90
C GLY A 32 -17.76 4.21 4.85
N LEU A 33 -18.25 4.69 3.71
CA LEU A 33 -19.66 4.95 3.45
C LEU A 33 -20.23 4.02 2.38
N ASP A 34 -19.43 3.14 1.79
CA ASP A 34 -19.78 2.40 0.56
C ASP A 34 -20.18 3.34 -0.58
N SER A 35 -19.43 4.44 -0.70
CA SER A 35 -19.75 5.53 -1.64
C SER A 35 -19.29 5.27 -3.07
N GLY A 36 -18.40 4.31 -3.30
CA GLY A 36 -17.70 4.09 -4.56
C GLY A 36 -16.64 5.16 -4.87
N ALA A 37 -16.42 6.13 -3.98
CA ALA A 37 -15.42 7.18 -4.16
C ALA A 37 -14.01 6.64 -3.91
N THR A 38 -13.01 7.24 -4.58
CA THR A 38 -11.60 6.89 -4.40
C THR A 38 -10.95 7.81 -3.38
N PHE A 39 -10.48 7.22 -2.28
CA PHE A 39 -9.66 7.87 -1.27
C PHE A 39 -8.18 7.69 -1.59
N ARG A 40 -7.34 8.55 -1.00
CA ARG A 40 -5.88 8.43 -1.09
C ARG A 40 -5.22 8.44 0.28
N VAL A 41 -4.20 7.61 0.42
CA VAL A 41 -3.14 7.84 1.39
C VAL A 41 -2.02 8.58 0.67
N VAL A 42 -1.54 9.69 1.24
CA VAL A 42 -0.42 10.46 0.72
C VAL A 42 0.69 10.47 1.75
N LEU A 43 1.87 9.99 1.37
CA LEU A 43 3.11 10.08 2.10
C LEU A 43 3.87 11.33 1.68
N SER A 44 4.56 11.95 2.63
CA SER A 44 5.51 13.04 2.41
C SER A 44 6.88 12.52 2.83
N ASP A 45 7.72 12.17 1.87
CA ASP A 45 9.08 11.66 2.10
C ASP A 45 10.09 12.81 2.29
N ASN A 46 11.37 12.46 2.34
CA ASN A 46 12.55 13.31 2.43
C ASN A 46 12.43 14.70 1.79
N LEU A 47 13.04 15.67 2.47
CA LEU A 47 13.12 17.05 2.01
C LEU A 47 14.26 17.21 1.01
N ASN A 48 14.17 18.23 0.17
CA ASN A 48 15.34 18.75 -0.54
C ASN A 48 16.20 19.58 0.43
N PRO A 49 17.41 19.12 0.79
CA PRO A 49 18.23 19.78 1.82
C PRO A 49 18.76 21.15 1.38
N ASN A 50 18.67 21.49 0.09
CA ASN A 50 19.18 22.73 -0.47
C ASN A 50 18.13 23.85 -0.55
N LEU A 51 16.88 23.56 -0.22
CA LEU A 51 15.76 24.49 -0.36
C LEU A 51 14.97 24.61 0.95
N PRO A 52 14.52 25.82 1.33
CA PRO A 52 13.68 25.99 2.50
C PRO A 52 12.22 25.62 2.18
N GLY A 53 11.46 25.30 3.23
CA GLY A 53 10.01 25.07 3.15
C GLY A 53 9.66 23.63 2.82
N ASP A 54 8.40 23.44 2.42
CA ASP A 54 7.89 22.12 2.05
C ASP A 54 8.44 21.71 0.68
N THR A 55 9.38 20.78 0.71
CA THR A 55 9.99 20.14 -0.46
C THR A 55 9.88 18.62 -0.37
N ALA A 56 9.08 18.11 0.57
CA ALA A 56 8.94 16.70 0.80
C ALA A 56 8.34 16.04 -0.45
N GLU A 57 8.85 14.89 -0.85
CA GLU A 57 8.31 14.21 -2.02
C GLU A 57 6.93 13.59 -1.72
N ARG A 58 5.95 13.70 -2.62
CA ARG A 58 4.61 13.13 -2.43
C ARG A 58 4.48 11.77 -3.09
N PHE A 59 4.06 10.77 -2.33
CA PHE A 59 3.72 9.43 -2.84
C PHE A 59 2.31 9.06 -2.43
N ALA A 60 1.52 8.52 -3.35
CA ALA A 60 0.12 8.22 -3.12
C ALA A 60 -0.19 6.74 -3.34
N TYR A 61 -1.15 6.25 -2.56
CA TYR A 61 -1.87 5.00 -2.80
C TYR A 61 -3.37 5.29 -2.85
N GLU A 62 -4.04 4.76 -3.87
CA GLU A 62 -5.47 4.94 -4.08
C GLU A 62 -6.24 3.69 -3.66
N PHE A 63 -7.40 3.89 -3.01
CA PHE A 63 -8.33 2.81 -2.71
C PHE A 63 -9.77 3.28 -2.85
N VAL A 64 -10.65 2.36 -3.26
CA VAL A 64 -12.09 2.62 -3.37
C VAL A 64 -12.76 2.37 -2.02
N ASP A 65 -13.69 3.25 -1.65
CA ASP A 65 -14.66 3.04 -0.57
C ASP A 65 -15.82 2.17 -1.07
N ASP A 66 -15.69 0.86 -0.84
CA ASP A 66 -16.61 -0.21 -1.29
C ASP A 66 -17.29 -0.94 -0.12
N SER A 67 -17.25 -0.35 1.08
CA SER A 67 -17.80 -0.95 2.29
C SER A 67 -18.16 0.10 3.33
N SER A 68 -19.33 -0.07 3.95
CA SER A 68 -19.77 0.69 5.13
C SER A 68 -19.33 0.04 6.45
N GLY A 69 -18.76 -1.16 6.40
CA GLY A 69 -18.14 -1.85 7.53
C GLY A 69 -16.65 -1.55 7.67
N TRP A 70 -16.09 -1.87 8.85
CA TRP A 70 -14.65 -1.81 9.10
C TRP A 70 -13.89 -2.78 8.19
N ARG A 71 -12.83 -2.28 7.56
CA ARG A 71 -11.88 -3.07 6.78
C ARG A 71 -10.46 -2.69 7.17
N HIS A 72 -9.60 -3.70 7.20
CA HIS A 72 -8.18 -3.52 7.43
C HIS A 72 -7.48 -3.35 6.07
N ILE A 73 -6.83 -2.22 5.87
CA ILE A 73 -6.09 -1.89 4.65
C ILE A 73 -4.61 -2.05 4.97
N ASN A 74 -3.90 -2.84 4.18
CA ASN A 74 -2.47 -3.09 4.31
C ASN A 74 -1.79 -2.77 2.97
N ILE A 75 -0.83 -1.85 2.97
CA ILE A 75 -0.25 -1.26 1.75
C ILE A 75 1.27 -1.49 1.79
N PRO A 76 1.82 -2.35 0.91
CA PRO A 76 3.27 -2.46 0.76
C PRO A 76 3.84 -1.18 0.13
N TRP A 77 5.10 -0.83 0.42
CA TRP A 77 5.71 0.39 -0.14
C TRP A 77 5.71 0.44 -1.66
N GLY A 78 5.92 -0.70 -2.32
CA GLY A 78 5.90 -0.80 -3.79
C GLY A 78 4.54 -0.51 -4.43
N ALA A 79 3.45 -0.42 -3.66
CA ALA A 79 2.15 -0.04 -4.18
C ALA A 79 1.95 1.49 -4.26
N PHE A 80 2.82 2.27 -3.61
CA PHE A 80 2.77 3.73 -3.72
C PHE A 80 3.39 4.18 -5.05
N PHE A 81 2.76 5.16 -5.67
CA PHE A 81 3.27 5.84 -6.85
C PHE A 81 3.58 7.30 -6.54
N ARG A 82 4.53 7.90 -7.25
CA ARG A 82 4.82 9.33 -7.16
C ARG A 82 3.56 10.12 -7.50
N ASP A 83 3.05 10.92 -6.56
CA ASP A 83 1.72 11.52 -6.67
C ASP A 83 1.64 12.42 -7.91
N TYR A 84 0.74 12.06 -8.83
CA TYR A 84 0.53 12.79 -10.08
C TYR A 84 -0.32 14.04 -9.89
N ALA A 85 -1.04 14.16 -8.78
CA ALA A 85 -1.92 15.30 -8.53
C ALA A 85 -1.13 16.52 -8.03
N TYR A 86 -0.09 16.31 -7.23
CA TYR A 86 0.72 17.42 -6.71
C TYR A 86 2.10 16.96 -6.24
N GLN A 87 3.11 17.76 -6.57
CA GLN A 87 4.44 17.73 -5.95
C GLN A 87 4.81 19.13 -5.47
N PRO A 88 5.40 19.28 -4.28
CA PRO A 88 5.97 20.54 -3.85
C PRO A 88 7.10 21.00 -4.80
N PRO A 89 7.25 22.33 -5.02
CA PRO A 89 8.37 22.84 -5.79
C PRO A 89 9.71 22.43 -5.19
N GLY A 90 10.55 21.79 -6.00
CA GLY A 90 11.89 21.36 -5.58
C GLY A 90 11.95 20.00 -4.88
N ALA A 91 10.88 19.19 -4.92
CA ALA A 91 10.91 17.80 -4.46
C ALA A 91 12.07 17.00 -5.12
N PRO A 92 12.79 16.14 -4.36
CA PRO A 92 14.00 15.44 -4.82
C PRO A 92 13.89 14.61 -6.12
N ASP A 93 12.76 13.96 -6.37
CA ASP A 93 12.55 13.02 -7.49
C ASP A 93 13.54 11.84 -7.46
N ASP A 94 13.71 11.24 -6.27
CA ASP A 94 14.67 10.17 -5.99
C ASP A 94 14.01 8.83 -5.59
N GLY A 95 12.69 8.74 -5.74
CA GLY A 95 11.90 7.57 -5.37
C GLY A 95 11.46 7.59 -3.91
N LEU A 96 10.63 6.63 -3.52
CA LEU A 96 10.18 6.53 -2.13
C LEU A 96 11.30 5.92 -1.28
N THR A 97 12.11 6.77 -0.65
CA THR A 97 13.31 6.40 0.11
C THR A 97 12.99 5.87 1.49
N LEU A 98 11.90 6.36 2.10
CA LEU A 98 11.44 6.01 3.46
C LEU A 98 12.37 6.45 4.59
N THR A 99 13.45 7.16 4.29
CA THR A 99 14.51 7.45 5.27
C THR A 99 14.26 8.70 6.10
N GLU A 100 13.38 9.60 5.64
CA GLU A 100 13.12 10.88 6.29
C GLU A 100 11.64 11.28 6.12
N MET A 101 10.74 10.43 6.58
CA MET A 101 9.29 10.61 6.45
C MET A 101 8.82 11.84 7.22
N GLN A 102 8.29 12.83 6.48
CA GLN A 102 7.83 14.11 7.04
C GLN A 102 6.38 14.05 7.50
N ALA A 103 5.52 13.32 6.80
CA ALA A 103 4.10 13.18 7.13
C ALA A 103 3.43 12.02 6.40
N TYR A 104 2.27 11.59 6.91
CA TYR A 104 1.25 10.87 6.14
C TYR A 104 -0.09 11.60 6.24
N ALA A 105 -0.93 11.49 5.22
CA ALA A 105 -2.26 12.08 5.18
C ALA A 105 -3.26 11.18 4.46
N PHE A 106 -4.53 11.26 4.90
CA PHE A 106 -5.68 10.76 4.17
C PHE A 106 -6.27 11.92 3.37
N ALA A 107 -6.19 11.84 2.05
CA ALA A 107 -6.84 12.79 1.16
C ALA A 107 -8.26 12.31 0.84
N LEU A 108 -9.21 13.22 1.02
CA LEU A 108 -10.64 12.98 0.89
C LEU A 108 -11.08 13.21 -0.55
N PRO A 109 -11.94 12.35 -1.12
CA PRO A 109 -12.42 12.49 -2.48
C PRO A 109 -13.12 13.85 -2.69
N VAL A 110 -13.01 14.41 -3.88
CA VAL A 110 -13.71 15.65 -4.24
C VAL A 110 -15.18 15.36 -4.51
N GLY A 111 -16.06 16.28 -4.10
CA GLY A 111 -17.50 16.18 -4.31
C GLY A 111 -18.22 15.28 -3.31
N THR A 112 -17.53 14.80 -2.28
CA THR A 112 -18.13 13.93 -1.25
C THR A 112 -18.23 14.63 0.11
N ALA A 113 -19.14 14.13 0.94
CA ALA A 113 -19.32 14.58 2.32
C ALA A 113 -19.83 13.42 3.18
N GLY A 114 -19.52 13.44 4.48
CA GLY A 114 -19.99 12.43 5.43
C GLY A 114 -19.03 12.18 6.59
N ALA A 115 -19.22 11.07 7.29
CA ALA A 115 -18.35 10.64 8.38
C ALA A 115 -17.66 9.33 7.99
N ILE A 116 -16.34 9.32 7.99
CA ILE A 116 -15.53 8.10 7.88
C ILE A 116 -14.70 7.96 9.15
N TYR A 117 -14.24 6.75 9.41
CA TYR A 117 -13.42 6.46 10.59
C TYR A 117 -12.13 5.77 10.16
N VAL A 118 -11.05 6.17 10.81
CA VAL A 118 -9.73 5.55 10.67
C VAL A 118 -9.28 5.19 12.07
N ASP A 119 -8.67 4.02 12.21
CA ASP A 119 -8.04 3.61 13.46
C ASP A 119 -6.69 2.93 13.18
N ASP A 120 -5.82 2.93 14.19
CA ASP A 120 -4.67 2.04 14.27
C ASP A 120 -3.72 2.11 13.06
N VAL A 121 -3.35 3.33 12.68
CA VAL A 121 -2.31 3.57 11.66
C VAL A 121 -0.97 3.07 12.19
N ARG A 122 -0.37 2.11 11.47
CA ARG A 122 0.85 1.41 11.91
C ARG A 122 1.76 1.09 10.74
N LEU A 123 3.05 1.00 11.04
CA LEU A 123 4.04 0.39 10.15
C LEU A 123 4.00 -1.12 10.33
N VAL A 124 4.23 -1.85 9.25
CA VAL A 124 4.17 -3.32 9.22
C VAL A 124 5.41 -3.90 8.55
N SER A 125 5.79 -5.08 9.00
CA SER A 125 6.77 -5.93 8.34
C SER A 125 6.08 -7.21 7.87
N PHE A 126 6.49 -7.73 6.72
CA PHE A 126 5.96 -8.95 6.13
C PHE A 126 6.99 -10.07 6.25
N ASP A 127 6.56 -11.18 6.85
CA ASP A 127 7.34 -12.40 6.84
C ASP A 127 6.96 -13.21 5.60
N VAL A 128 7.90 -13.32 4.65
CA VAL A 128 7.76 -14.23 3.51
C VAL A 128 7.87 -15.65 4.04
N VAL A 129 6.76 -16.39 3.98
CA VAL A 129 6.72 -17.81 4.35
C VAL A 129 7.26 -18.65 3.20
N ASP A 130 6.71 -18.45 1.99
CA ASP A 130 7.15 -19.11 0.76
C ASP A 130 6.96 -18.14 -0.41
N ASN A 131 7.99 -17.97 -1.24
CA ASN A 131 7.93 -17.24 -2.51
C ASN A 131 8.09 -18.16 -3.74
N PHE A 132 8.31 -19.46 -3.52
CA PHE A 132 8.50 -20.49 -4.55
C PHE A 132 9.69 -20.29 -5.50
N GLU A 133 10.56 -19.30 -5.25
CA GLU A 133 11.74 -19.04 -6.08
C GLU A 133 12.79 -20.16 -6.02
N ASP A 134 12.79 -20.93 -4.93
CA ASP A 134 13.63 -22.11 -4.74
C ASP A 134 12.91 -23.43 -5.09
N GLY A 135 11.75 -23.35 -5.76
CA GLY A 135 10.91 -24.50 -6.09
C GLY A 135 9.92 -24.87 -4.99
N LEU A 136 9.41 -26.10 -5.03
CA LEU A 136 8.39 -26.56 -4.07
C LEU A 136 9.01 -26.72 -2.67
N PRO A 137 8.50 -26.03 -1.63
CA PRO A 137 9.09 -26.06 -0.30
C PRO A 137 9.12 -27.46 0.31
N ALA A 138 10.20 -27.77 1.05
CA ALA A 138 10.27 -28.98 1.84
C ALA A 138 9.19 -28.96 2.93
N GLY A 139 8.35 -30.00 2.98
CA GLY A 139 7.20 -30.06 3.89
C GLY A 139 5.89 -29.58 3.27
N TRP A 140 5.89 -29.19 1.98
CA TRP A 140 4.64 -29.03 1.23
C TRP A 140 3.83 -30.31 1.29
N PHE A 141 2.57 -30.20 1.71
CA PHE A 141 1.68 -31.35 1.86
C PHE A 141 0.40 -31.13 1.06
N GLN A 142 -0.19 -32.22 0.62
CA GLN A 142 -1.50 -32.23 -0.03
C GLN A 142 -2.48 -33.01 0.84
N TYR A 143 -3.76 -32.66 0.77
CA TYR A 143 -4.85 -33.40 1.40
C TYR A 143 -6.03 -33.49 0.43
N GLY A 144 -6.78 -34.58 0.47
CA GLY A 144 -7.91 -34.78 -0.42
C GLY A 144 -8.66 -36.08 -0.13
N ASP A 145 -9.90 -36.16 -0.62
CA ASP A 145 -10.65 -37.41 -0.64
C ASP A 145 -10.16 -38.28 -1.81
N TYR A 146 -8.94 -38.80 -1.66
CA TYR A 146 -8.27 -39.61 -2.69
C TYR A 146 -9.00 -40.94 -2.95
N GLY A 147 -9.83 -41.40 -2.00
CA GLY A 147 -10.67 -42.59 -2.15
C GLY A 147 -11.87 -42.38 -3.09
N SER A 148 -12.31 -41.14 -3.28
CA SER A 148 -13.44 -40.78 -4.16
C SER A 148 -13.00 -40.19 -5.51
N GLY A 149 -11.72 -40.32 -5.88
CA GLY A 149 -11.21 -39.87 -7.17
C GLY A 149 -10.63 -38.45 -7.20
N THR A 150 -10.38 -37.83 -6.05
CA THR A 150 -9.63 -36.56 -5.99
C THR A 150 -8.18 -36.79 -6.44
N ALA A 151 -7.65 -35.90 -7.28
CA ALA A 151 -6.24 -35.85 -7.65
C ALA A 151 -5.77 -34.39 -7.60
N ILE A 152 -4.55 -34.16 -7.10
CA ILE A 152 -3.91 -32.84 -6.99
C ILE A 152 -2.47 -33.00 -7.48
N SER A 153 -1.99 -32.08 -8.31
CA SER A 153 -0.61 -32.07 -8.80
C SER A 153 -0.01 -30.70 -8.53
N THR A 154 1.01 -30.63 -7.68
CA THR A 154 1.68 -29.37 -7.37
C THR A 154 3.03 -29.31 -8.07
N THR A 155 3.25 -28.28 -8.87
CA THR A 155 4.56 -28.00 -9.50
C THR A 155 4.88 -26.53 -9.40
N VAL A 156 6.15 -26.18 -9.36
CA VAL A 156 6.57 -24.79 -9.48
C VAL A 156 6.96 -24.51 -10.92
N ILE A 157 6.42 -23.42 -11.47
CA ILE A 157 6.65 -22.98 -12.85
C ILE A 157 7.12 -21.52 -12.87
N VAL A 158 7.83 -21.14 -13.92
CA VAL A 158 8.23 -19.74 -14.15
C VAL A 158 7.11 -19.01 -14.91
N THR A 159 6.76 -17.80 -14.48
CA THR A 159 5.79 -16.93 -15.15
C THR A 159 6.12 -15.45 -14.93
N ASP A 160 5.82 -14.61 -15.91
CA ASP A 160 5.90 -13.15 -15.86
C ASP A 160 4.57 -12.48 -15.46
N THR A 161 3.58 -13.29 -15.05
CA THR A 161 2.21 -12.81 -14.84
C THR A 161 1.97 -12.14 -13.49
N VAL A 162 2.91 -12.23 -12.54
CA VAL A 162 2.73 -11.65 -11.21
C VAL A 162 3.01 -10.15 -11.26
N PRO A 163 2.01 -9.28 -11.03
CA PRO A 163 2.21 -7.84 -11.15
C PRO A 163 3.29 -7.33 -10.20
N GLY A 164 4.27 -6.61 -10.75
CA GLY A 164 5.35 -5.98 -9.98
C GLY A 164 6.53 -6.89 -9.65
N LEU A 165 6.53 -8.15 -10.12
CA LEU A 165 7.66 -9.07 -9.97
C LEU A 165 8.42 -9.25 -11.30
N PRO A 166 9.67 -9.74 -11.27
CA PRO A 166 10.47 -10.00 -12.47
C PRO A 166 9.85 -11.05 -13.42
N ASP A 167 10.25 -11.01 -14.69
CA ASP A 167 9.76 -11.94 -15.73
C ASP A 167 10.16 -13.41 -15.49
N ASP A 168 11.12 -13.67 -14.58
CA ASP A 168 11.58 -15.00 -14.18
C ASP A 168 10.99 -15.46 -12.84
N ASN A 169 9.93 -14.80 -12.35
CA ASN A 169 9.26 -15.15 -11.10
C ASN A 169 8.71 -16.58 -11.13
N HIS A 170 8.89 -17.32 -10.04
CA HIS A 170 8.34 -18.65 -9.88
C HIS A 170 6.98 -18.62 -9.16
N VAL A 171 6.05 -19.47 -9.60
CA VAL A 171 4.73 -19.63 -8.97
C VAL A 171 4.40 -21.10 -8.76
N LEU A 172 3.63 -21.37 -7.71
CA LEU A 172 3.04 -22.68 -7.49
C LEU A 172 1.80 -22.88 -8.38
N GLU A 173 1.86 -23.90 -9.23
CA GLU A 173 0.72 -24.46 -9.96
C GLU A 173 0.14 -25.64 -9.15
N ILE A 174 -1.20 -25.74 -9.06
CA ILE A 174 -1.96 -26.76 -8.30
C ILE A 174 -3.08 -27.35 -9.17
#